data_AF-A0A1W9MVB9-F1
#
_entry.id   AF-A0A1W9MVB9-F1
#
_cell.length_a   1.000
_cell.length_b   1.000
_cell.length_c   1.000
_cell.angle_alpha   90.00
_cell.angle_beta   90.00
_cell.angle_gamma   90.00
#
_symmetry.space_group_name_H-M   'P 1'
#
loop_
_entity.id
_entity.type
_entity.pdbx_description
1 polymer ?
#
loop_
_entity_poly.entity_id
_entity_poly.type
_entity_poly.pdbx_seq_one_letter_code
_entity_poly.pdbx_strand_id
1 'polypeptide(L)'
;MGIKIRTGSLSDFFDSARETAREIDQGKKVTPKKNIWVEPDDLIRLLKPERMKLLRYLRGRHRVLFKDLVNEMCCTSSCMNRNLNLLSKYQLIRISKEKTLDHGIQKIIEPAFGNQLLEFITEI
;
A
#
# COMPACT_ATOMS: atom_id res chain seq x y z
N MET A 1 2.62 -13.93 7.98
CA MET A 1 3.74 -13.06 7.57
C MET A 1 3.16 -11.74 7.08
N GLY A 2 3.37 -10.65 7.82
CA GLY A 2 2.87 -9.32 7.48
C GLY A 2 3.77 -8.55 6.51
N ILE A 3 3.25 -7.43 6.00
CA ILE A 3 4.00 -6.40 5.29
C ILE A 3 4.36 -5.34 6.31
N LYS A 4 5.65 -5.06 6.46
CA LYS A 4 6.17 -4.04 7.36
C LYS A 4 6.27 -2.72 6.62
N ILE A 5 5.62 -1.69 7.14
CA ILE A 5 5.65 -0.33 6.61
C ILE A 5 6.44 0.51 7.62
N ARG A 6 7.60 1.01 7.21
CA ARG A 6 8.52 1.73 8.10
C ARG A 6 9.14 2.92 7.41
N THR A 7 9.58 3.89 8.21
CA THR A 7 10.36 5.00 7.70
C THR A 7 11.71 4.52 7.19
N GLY A 8 12.19 5.14 6.12
CA GLY A 8 13.56 4.93 5.66
C GLY A 8 13.82 5.56 4.31
N SER A 9 15.09 5.55 3.96
CA SER A 9 15.67 6.13 2.77
C SER A 9 15.90 5.08 1.69
N LEU A 10 16.29 5.55 0.50
CA LEU A 10 16.74 4.67 -0.57
C LEU A 10 17.99 3.86 -0.17
N SER A 11 18.89 4.44 0.65
CA SER A 11 20.05 3.71 1.18
C SER A 11 19.61 2.56 2.07
N ASP A 12 18.63 2.76 2.97
CA ASP A 12 18.14 1.70 3.87
C ASP A 12 17.55 0.51 3.08
N PHE A 13 16.91 0.79 1.94
CA PHE A 13 16.45 -0.24 1.02
C PHE A 13 17.62 -1.05 0.45
N PHE A 14 18.64 -0.39 -0.10
CA PHE A 14 19.79 -1.07 -0.69
C PHE A 14 20.65 -1.79 0.34
N ASP A 15 20.74 -1.27 1.55
CA ASP A 15 21.45 -1.92 2.66
C ASP A 15 20.73 -3.21 3.07
N SER A 16 19.39 -3.17 3.20
CA SER A 16 18.58 -4.36 3.45
C SER A 16 18.69 -5.40 2.32
N ALA A 17 18.82 -4.96 1.06
CA ALA A 17 19.01 -5.86 -0.08
C ALA A 17 20.42 -6.46 -0.09
N ARG A 18 21.46 -5.66 0.19
CA ARG A 18 22.86 -6.12 0.29
C ARG A 18 23.06 -7.13 1.41
N GLU A 19 22.43 -6.92 2.56
CA GLU A 19 22.43 -7.90 3.66
C GLU A 19 21.84 -9.23 3.19
N THR A 20 20.70 -9.18 2.49
CA THR A 20 20.04 -10.37 1.94
C THR A 20 20.93 -11.08 0.93
N ALA A 21 21.60 -10.35 0.02
CA ALA A 21 22.55 -10.93 -0.92
C ALA A 21 23.73 -11.62 -0.20
N ARG A 22 24.28 -10.98 0.83
CA ARG A 22 25.36 -11.55 1.64
C ARG A 22 24.92 -12.83 2.36
N GLU A 23 23.69 -12.90 2.86
CA GLU A 23 23.15 -14.14 3.45
C GLU A 23 23.13 -15.27 2.41
N ILE A 24 22.73 -14.98 1.17
CA ILE A 24 22.72 -15.95 0.06
C ILE A 24 24.16 -16.42 -0.24
N ASP A 25 25.10 -15.49 -0.37
CA ASP A 25 26.51 -15.81 -0.67
C ASP A 25 27.13 -16.70 0.41
N GLN A 26 26.69 -16.55 1.66
CA GLN A 26 27.14 -17.34 2.81
C GLN A 26 26.40 -18.68 2.96
N GLY A 27 25.48 -19.01 2.06
CA GLY A 27 24.65 -20.22 2.16
C GLY A 27 23.68 -20.22 3.34
N LYS A 28 23.38 -19.04 3.90
CA LYS A 28 22.44 -18.90 5.03
C LYS A 28 21.00 -18.97 4.52
N LYS A 29 20.11 -19.43 5.39
CA LYS A 29 18.67 -19.43 5.11
C LYS A 29 18.15 -17.99 5.06
N VAL A 30 17.72 -17.55 3.89
CA VAL A 30 17.09 -16.24 3.71
C VAL A 30 15.60 -16.30 4.03
N THR A 31 15.14 -15.39 4.88
CA THR A 31 13.71 -15.18 5.13
C THR A 31 13.18 -14.03 4.27
N PRO A 32 12.05 -14.19 3.55
CA PRO A 32 11.49 -13.12 2.75
C PRO A 32 11.18 -11.86 3.57
N LYS A 33 11.82 -10.74 3.23
CA LYS A 33 11.59 -9.42 3.84
C LYS A 33 10.52 -8.69 3.01
N LYS A 34 9.34 -8.43 3.60
CA LYS A 34 8.26 -7.64 2.97
C LYS A 34 8.21 -6.24 3.58
N ASN A 35 9.22 -5.45 3.27
CA ASN A 35 9.36 -4.09 3.79
C ASN A 35 8.95 -3.06 2.74
N ILE A 36 8.11 -2.11 3.13
CA ILE A 36 7.81 -0.90 2.37
C ILE A 36 8.44 0.27 3.13
N TRP A 37 9.38 0.93 2.47
CA TRP A 37 10.04 2.13 2.98
C TRP A 37 9.21 3.35 2.61
N VAL A 38 8.93 4.19 3.60
CA VAL A 38 8.04 5.35 3.51
C VAL A 38 8.78 6.59 3.99
N GLU A 39 8.48 7.74 3.39
CA GLU A 39 8.97 9.03 3.90
C GLU A 39 8.34 9.31 5.28
N PRO A 40 9.06 9.90 6.24
CA PRO A 40 8.54 10.13 7.59
C PRO A 40 7.17 10.82 7.63
N ASP A 41 7.02 11.92 6.88
CA ASP A 41 5.77 12.69 6.80
C ASP A 41 4.62 11.86 6.21
N ASP A 42 4.93 10.99 5.25
CA ASP A 42 3.93 10.17 4.60
C ASP A 42 3.52 8.98 5.48
N LEU A 43 4.39 8.48 6.36
CA LEU A 43 4.01 7.46 7.35
C LEU A 43 2.93 8.02 8.31
N ILE A 44 3.15 9.23 8.84
CA ILE A 44 2.18 9.93 9.69
C ILE A 44 0.86 10.13 8.93
N ARG A 45 0.94 10.49 7.64
CA ARG A 45 -0.25 10.62 6.80
C ARG A 45 -0.96 9.28 6.60
N LEU A 46 -0.25 8.18 6.36
CA LEU A 46 -0.85 6.86 6.19
C LEU A 46 -1.61 6.38 7.44
N LEU A 47 -1.12 6.73 8.63
CA LEU A 47 -1.73 6.38 9.91
C LEU A 47 -3.03 7.14 10.24
N LYS A 48 -3.43 8.13 9.42
CA LYS A 48 -4.68 8.86 9.66
C LYS A 48 -5.90 7.91 9.64
N PRO A 49 -6.91 8.12 10.51
CA PRO A 49 -8.06 7.21 10.66
C PRO A 49 -8.79 6.89 9.35
N GLU A 50 -8.98 7.89 8.48
CA GLU A 50 -9.63 7.73 7.17
C GLU A 50 -8.91 6.72 6.28
N ARG A 51 -7.57 6.74 6.29
CA ARG A 51 -6.73 5.85 5.47
C ARG A 51 -6.65 4.47 6.07
N MET A 52 -6.59 4.37 7.39
CA MET A 52 -6.70 3.08 8.07
C MET A 52 -8.05 2.41 7.80
N LYS A 53 -9.15 3.19 7.78
CA LYS A 53 -10.48 2.70 7.38
C LYS A 53 -10.48 2.23 5.93
N LEU A 54 -9.85 2.97 5.01
CA LEU A 54 -9.73 2.59 3.60
C LEU A 54 -8.93 1.29 3.41
N LEU A 55 -7.79 1.14 4.09
CA LEU A 55 -6.98 -0.09 4.03
C LEU A 55 -7.73 -1.30 4.59
N ARG A 56 -8.50 -1.11 5.68
CA ARG A 56 -9.37 -2.14 6.23
C ARG A 56 -10.49 -2.51 5.26
N TYR A 57 -11.09 -1.51 4.64
CA TYR A 57 -12.16 -1.70 3.66
C TYR A 57 -11.71 -2.52 2.43
N LEU A 58 -10.51 -2.23 1.93
CA LEU A 58 -9.93 -2.90 0.77
C LEU A 58 -9.43 -4.31 1.10
N ARG A 59 -9.24 -4.66 2.37
CA ARG A 59 -8.72 -5.98 2.77
C ARG A 59 -9.65 -7.09 2.30
N GLY A 60 -9.07 -8.09 1.63
CA GLY A 60 -9.81 -9.24 1.09
C GLY A 60 -10.64 -8.96 -0.15
N ARG A 61 -10.67 -7.71 -0.63
CA ARG A 61 -11.27 -7.37 -1.93
C ARG A 61 -10.23 -7.52 -3.02
N HIS A 62 -10.63 -7.97 -4.20
CA HIS A 62 -9.72 -8.07 -5.35
C HIS A 62 -9.80 -6.84 -6.25
N ARG A 63 -11.02 -6.33 -6.46
CA ARG A 63 -11.31 -5.24 -7.38
C ARG A 63 -12.44 -4.39 -6.82
N VAL A 64 -12.26 -3.08 -6.78
CA VAL A 64 -13.25 -2.13 -6.27
C VAL A 64 -13.39 -0.95 -7.21
N LEU A 65 -14.62 -0.53 -7.52
CA LEU A 65 -14.86 0.65 -8.32
C LEU A 65 -14.65 1.92 -7.50
N PHE A 66 -14.07 2.95 -8.13
CA PHE A 66 -13.87 4.24 -7.48
C PHE A 66 -15.18 4.87 -6.99
N LYS A 67 -16.29 4.69 -7.73
CA LYS A 67 -17.60 5.21 -7.36
C LYS A 67 -18.11 4.57 -6.07
N ASP A 68 -17.98 3.25 -5.95
CA ASP A 68 -18.38 2.51 -4.75
C ASP A 68 -17.58 2.96 -3.53
N LEU A 69 -16.27 3.18 -3.70
CA LEU A 69 -15.43 3.74 -2.64
C LEU A 69 -15.89 5.11 -2.16
N VAL A 70 -16.19 6.02 -3.08
CA VAL A 70 -16.68 7.37 -2.76
C VAL A 70 -18.00 7.30 -1.98
N ASN A 71 -18.90 6.42 -2.42
CA ASN A 71 -20.22 6.24 -1.81
C ASN A 71 -20.13 5.58 -0.42
N GLU A 72 -19.45 4.44 -0.30
CA GLU A 72 -19.37 3.66 0.94
C GLU A 72 -18.50 4.32 2.03
N MET A 73 -17.52 5.14 1.61
CA MET A 73 -16.66 5.88 2.55
C MET A 73 -17.19 7.29 2.84
N CYS A 74 -18.30 7.71 2.22
CA CYS A 74 -18.91 9.03 2.37
C CYS A 74 -17.90 10.20 2.23
N CYS A 75 -16.97 10.11 1.28
CA CYS A 75 -15.89 11.10 1.08
C CYS A 75 -15.93 11.60 -0.37
N THR A 76 -15.64 12.88 -0.57
CA THR A 76 -15.68 13.49 -1.91
C THR A 76 -14.65 12.85 -2.84
N SER A 77 -14.88 12.92 -4.16
CA SER A 77 -13.94 12.39 -5.16
C SER A 77 -12.52 12.95 -5.03
N SER A 78 -12.37 14.21 -4.62
CA SER A 78 -11.06 14.84 -4.39
C SER A 78 -10.37 14.30 -3.14
N CYS A 79 -11.10 14.15 -2.04
CA CYS A 79 -10.65 13.49 -0.81
C CYS A 79 -10.20 12.05 -1.11
N MET A 80 -11.02 11.28 -1.84
CA MET A 80 -10.71 9.89 -2.17
C MET A 80 -9.49 9.77 -3.07
N ASN A 81 -9.37 10.63 -4.10
CA ASN A 81 -8.18 10.63 -4.96
C ASN A 81 -6.89 10.94 -4.18
N ARG A 82 -6.91 11.89 -3.24
CA ARG A 82 -5.74 12.18 -2.38
C ARG A 82 -5.34 10.95 -1.56
N ASN A 83 -6.32 10.25 -0.99
CA ASN A 83 -6.07 9.05 -0.21
C ASN A 83 -5.51 7.91 -1.07
N LEU A 84 -6.14 7.63 -2.22
CA LEU A 84 -5.69 6.60 -3.15
C LEU A 84 -4.30 6.90 -3.74
N ASN A 85 -4.00 8.16 -4.07
CA ASN A 85 -2.70 8.53 -4.62
C ASN A 85 -1.56 8.26 -3.62
N LEU A 86 -1.78 8.56 -2.33
CA LEU A 86 -0.79 8.23 -1.29
C LEU A 86 -0.58 6.72 -1.14
N LEU A 87 -1.67 5.94 -1.13
CA LEU A 87 -1.57 4.48 -1.07
C LEU A 87 -0.88 3.89 -2.31
N SER A 88 -1.16 4.44 -3.49
CA SER A 88 -0.56 4.01 -4.75
C SER A 88 0.92 4.37 -4.84
N LYS A 89 1.33 5.51 -4.27
CA LYS A 89 2.75 5.92 -4.18
C LYS A 89 3.61 4.82 -3.55
N TYR A 90 3.09 4.16 -2.52
CA TYR A 90 3.77 3.08 -1.79
C TYR A 90 3.34 1.67 -2.24
N GLN A 91 2.74 1.56 -3.43
CA GLN A 91 2.29 0.30 -4.03
C GLN A 91 1.36 -0.54 -3.14
N LEU A 92 0.67 0.08 -2.18
CA LEU A 92 -0.34 -0.62 -1.36
C LEU A 92 -1.59 -0.94 -2.19
N ILE A 93 -1.85 -0.13 -3.21
CA ILE A 93 -2.92 -0.34 -4.18
C ILE A 93 -2.40 -0.10 -5.60
N ARG A 94 -3.11 -0.68 -6.56
CA ARG A 94 -3.01 -0.36 -7.98
C ARG A 94 -4.28 0.36 -8.41
N ILE A 95 -4.09 1.32 -9.30
CA ILE A 95 -5.16 2.14 -9.85
C ILE A 95 -5.14 1.95 -11.36
N SER A 96 -6.20 1.38 -11.92
CA SER A 96 -6.36 1.19 -13.37
C SER A 96 -7.59 1.93 -13.89
N LYS A 97 -7.66 2.08 -15.21
CA LYS A 97 -8.85 2.58 -15.92
C LYS A 97 -9.29 1.51 -16.90
N GLU A 98 -10.55 1.12 -16.86
CA GLU A 98 -11.11 0.12 -17.77
C GLU A 98 -12.39 0.63 -18.42
N LYS A 99 -12.62 0.24 -19.67
CA LYS A 99 -13.88 0.51 -20.36
C LYS A 99 -14.88 -0.57 -19.97
N THR A 100 -16.00 -0.17 -19.40
CA THR A 100 -17.16 -1.05 -19.18
C THR A 100 -18.18 -0.79 -20.27
N LEU A 101 -18.81 -1.86 -20.78
CA LEU A 101 -19.77 -1.82 -21.90
C LEU A 101 -20.90 -0.79 -21.66
N ASP A 102 -21.37 -0.66 -20.42
CA ASP A 102 -22.56 0.14 -20.10
C ASP A 102 -22.27 1.56 -19.58
N HIS A 103 -21.03 1.87 -19.18
CA HIS A 103 -20.76 3.03 -18.32
C HIS A 103 -19.49 3.83 -18.66
N GLY A 104 -18.91 3.59 -19.83
CA GLY A 104 -17.72 4.29 -20.28
C GLY A 104 -16.46 3.89 -19.49
N ILE A 105 -15.52 4.82 -19.33
CA ILE A 105 -14.25 4.56 -18.63
C ILE A 105 -14.47 4.66 -17.12
N GLN A 106 -14.18 3.58 -16.39
CA GLN A 106 -14.24 3.52 -14.95
C GLN A 106 -12.85 3.35 -14.33
N LYS A 107 -12.66 3.96 -13.15
CA LYS A 107 -11.43 3.83 -12.35
C LYS A 107 -11.60 2.67 -11.37
N ILE A 108 -10.64 1.76 -11.39
CA ILE A 108 -10.63 0.54 -10.58
C ILE A 108 -9.45 0.57 -9.63
N ILE A 109 -9.72 0.09 -8.41
CA ILE A 109 -8.77 0.04 -7.31
C ILE A 109 -8.58 -1.43 -6.94
N GLU A 110 -7.33 -1.88 -6.96
CA GLU A 110 -6.94 -3.24 -6.59
C GLU A 110 -5.92 -3.19 -5.45
N PRO A 111 -6.18 -3.82 -4.29
CA PRO A 111 -5.20 -3.86 -3.21
C PRO A 111 -4.06 -4.84 -3.54
N ALA A 112 -2.82 -4.40 -3.33
CA ALA A 112 -1.64 -5.22 -3.58
C ALA A 112 -1.22 -6.07 -2.36
N PHE A 113 -1.86 -5.87 -1.20
CA PHE A 113 -1.55 -6.57 0.05
C PHE A 113 -2.46 -7.77 0.34
N GLY A 114 -3.52 -7.99 -0.45
CA GLY A 114 -4.50 -9.07 -0.23
C GLY A 114 -5.03 -9.09 1.20
N ASN A 115 -4.84 -10.22 1.90
CA ASN A 115 -5.20 -10.40 3.31
C ASN A 115 -4.03 -10.27 4.30
N GLN A 116 -2.86 -9.81 3.82
CA GLN A 116 -1.69 -9.69 4.68
C GLN A 116 -1.88 -8.58 5.71
N LEU A 117 -1.37 -8.81 6.93
CA LEU A 117 -1.34 -7.79 7.97
C LEU A 117 -0.37 -6.68 7.55
N LEU A 118 -0.82 -5.43 7.63
CA LEU A 118 0.04 -4.26 7.48
C LEU A 118 0.52 -3.84 8.87
N GLU A 119 1.82 -3.94 9.11
CA GLU A 119 2.48 -3.58 10.36
C GLU A 119 3.18 -2.23 10.17
N PHE A 120 2.63 -1.18 10.78
CA PHE A 120 3.27 0.13 10.76
C PHE A 120 4.28 0.21 11.90
N ILE A 121 5.55 0.33 11.56
CA ILE A 121 6.64 0.42 12.53
C ILE A 121 7.01 1.89 12.67
N THR A 122 6.77 2.43 13.86
CA THR A 122 7.23 3.76 14.27
C THR A 122 8.44 3.55 15.18
N GLU A 123 9.62 3.91 14.71
CA GLU A 123 10.77 4.05 15.59
C GLU A 123 10.57 5.36 16.37
N ILE A 124 10.34 5.23 17.68
CA ILE A 124 10.30 6.35 18.63
C ILE A 124 11.70 6.50 19.22
#